data_AF-A0A528V271-F1
#
_entry.id   AF-A0A528V271-F1
#
_cell.length_a   1.000
_cell.length_b   1.000
_cell.length_c   1.000
_cell.angle_alpha   90.00
_cell.angle_beta   90.00
_cell.angle_gamma   90.00
#
_symmetry.space_group_name_H-M   'P 1'
#
loop_
_entity.id
_entity.type
_entity.pdbx_description
1 polymer ?
#
loop_
_entity_poly.entity_id
_entity_poly.type
_entity_poly.pdbx_seq_one_letter_code
_entity_poly.pdbx_strand_id
1 'polypeptide(L)' 'GERSGALAAIVACFDDTGLDTARAMANIPVIGICEAALSAASFIAQRFTVVTTTERSRVPVEALVQRYGMAGRARV' A
#
# COMPACT_ATOMS: atom_id res chain seq x y z
N GLY A 1 0.93 16.21 -12.14
CA GLY A 1 0.10 16.08 -10.92
C GLY A 1 -1.34 16.41 -11.26
N GLU A 2 -2.25 16.47 -10.29
CA GLU A 2 -3.68 16.76 -10.53
C GLU A 2 -3.91 18.00 -11.42
N ARG A 3 -3.24 19.12 -11.12
CA ARG A 3 -3.30 20.36 -11.92
C ARG A 3 -2.79 20.22 -13.35
N SER A 4 -2.08 19.15 -13.66
CA SER A 4 -1.58 18.83 -15.00
C SER A 4 -2.51 17.87 -15.76
N GLY A 5 -3.71 17.59 -15.23
CA GLY A 5 -4.71 16.71 -15.84
C GLY A 5 -4.59 15.23 -15.48
N ALA A 6 -3.83 14.87 -14.43
CA ALA A 6 -3.79 13.49 -13.95
C ALA A 6 -5.14 13.10 -13.34
N LEU A 7 -5.67 11.92 -13.70
CA LEU A 7 -6.95 11.42 -13.21
C LEU A 7 -6.84 10.57 -11.93
N ALA A 8 -5.65 10.11 -11.59
CA ALA A 8 -5.33 9.39 -10.36
C ALA A 8 -3.85 9.58 -10.01
N ALA A 9 -3.48 9.26 -8.78
CA ALA A 9 -2.10 9.25 -8.32
C ALA A 9 -1.78 7.93 -7.60
N ILE A 10 -0.50 7.55 -7.66
CA ILE A 10 0.04 6.38 -6.98
C ILE A 10 1.13 6.85 -6.02
N VAL A 11 1.06 6.42 -4.76
CA VAL A 11 2.17 6.53 -3.82
C VAL A 11 3.13 5.37 -4.07
N ALA A 12 4.20 5.62 -4.81
CA ALA A 12 5.17 4.61 -5.23
C ALA A 12 6.22 4.27 -4.14
N CYS A 13 5.77 4.10 -2.90
CA CYS A 13 6.57 3.65 -1.77
C CYS A 13 5.81 2.52 -1.08
N PHE A 14 6.44 1.37 -0.84
CA PHE A 14 5.74 0.22 -0.24
C PHE A 14 5.34 0.46 1.22
N ASP A 15 5.96 1.43 1.89
CA ASP A 15 5.56 1.86 3.22
C ASP A 15 4.33 2.83 3.16
N ASP A 16 3.72 3.02 1.97
CA ASP A 16 2.57 3.90 1.69
C ASP A 16 2.68 5.27 2.39
N THR A 17 3.91 5.78 2.49
CA THR A 17 4.22 6.96 3.28
C THR A 17 3.50 8.19 2.72
N GLY A 18 2.73 8.86 3.57
CA GLY A 18 1.97 10.04 3.19
C GLY A 18 0.72 9.74 2.36
N LEU A 19 0.30 8.47 2.21
CA LEU A 19 -0.90 8.10 1.46
C LEU A 19 -2.16 8.81 1.99
N ASP A 20 -2.36 8.83 3.31
CA ASP A 20 -3.53 9.48 3.90
C ASP A 20 -3.53 10.99 3.71
N THR A 21 -2.37 11.62 3.84
CA THR A 21 -2.20 13.05 3.55
C THR A 21 -2.48 13.34 2.08
N ALA A 22 -1.97 12.51 1.17
CA ALA A 22 -2.23 12.66 -0.26
C ALA A 22 -3.72 12.48 -0.59
N ARG A 23 -4.40 11.51 0.03
CA ARG A 23 -5.86 11.32 -0.08
C ARG A 23 -6.66 12.50 0.45
N ALA A 24 -6.21 13.11 1.55
CA ALA A 24 -6.89 14.27 2.13
C ALA A 24 -6.71 15.55 1.29
N MET A 25 -5.63 15.65 0.53
CA MET A 25 -5.29 16.86 -0.24
C MET A 25 -5.70 16.81 -1.72
N ALA A 26 -5.76 15.62 -2.33
CA ALA A 26 -6.06 15.45 -3.74
C ALA A 26 -7.57 15.34 -3.98
N ASN A 27 -8.07 15.93 -5.07
CA ASN A 27 -9.47 15.69 -5.49
C ASN A 27 -9.60 14.47 -6.43
N ILE A 28 -8.49 13.76 -6.66
CA ILE A 28 -8.43 12.54 -7.48
C ILE A 28 -8.08 11.33 -6.63
N PRO A 29 -8.44 10.10 -7.04
CA PRO A 29 -8.07 8.89 -6.31
C PRO A 29 -6.56 8.78 -6.12
N VAL A 30 -6.15 8.47 -4.88
CA VAL A 30 -4.76 8.19 -4.54
C VAL A 30 -4.64 6.78 -3.96
N ILE A 31 -3.82 5.96 -4.61
CA ILE A 31 -3.67 4.53 -4.30
C ILE A 31 -2.24 4.26 -3.81
N GLY A 32 -2.13 3.52 -2.71
CA GLY A 32 -0.86 3.01 -2.21
C GLY A 32 -0.45 1.73 -2.93
N ILE A 33 0.84 1.56 -3.24
CA ILE A 33 1.29 0.33 -3.90
C ILE A 33 1.24 -0.88 -2.96
N CYS A 34 1.36 -0.70 -1.64
CA CYS A 34 1.23 -1.80 -0.69
C CYS A 34 -0.23 -2.23 -0.58
N GLU A 35 -1.17 -1.29 -0.36
CA GLU A 35 -2.61 -1.58 -0.42
C GLU A 35 -3.01 -2.34 -1.69
N ALA A 36 -2.54 -1.88 -2.86
CA ALA A 36 -2.82 -2.51 -4.14
C ALA A 36 -2.22 -3.92 -4.26
N ALA A 37 -0.95 -4.10 -3.86
CA ALA A 37 -0.26 -5.38 -3.92
C ALA A 37 -0.93 -6.42 -3.01
N LEU A 38 -1.26 -6.05 -1.77
CA LEU A 38 -1.93 -6.91 -0.81
C LEU A 38 -3.33 -7.31 -1.31
N SER A 39 -4.09 -6.36 -1.86
CA SER A 39 -5.40 -6.62 -2.44
C SER A 39 -5.33 -7.58 -3.63
N ALA A 40 -4.40 -7.35 -4.56
CA ALA A 40 -4.21 -8.18 -5.74
C ALA A 40 -3.76 -9.61 -5.38
N ALA A 41 -2.78 -9.75 -4.48
CA ALA A 41 -2.30 -11.05 -4.02
C ALA A 41 -3.42 -11.88 -3.35
N SER A 42 -4.36 -11.20 -2.68
CA SER A 42 -5.51 -11.83 -2.04
C SER A 42 -6.48 -12.52 -3.01
N PHE A 43 -6.47 -12.16 -4.30
CA PHE A 43 -7.32 -12.83 -5.29
C PHE A 43 -6.70 -14.11 -5.84
N ILE A 44 -5.37 -14.25 -5.79
CA ILE A 44 -4.65 -15.35 -6.44
C ILE A 44 -4.03 -16.34 -5.44
N ALA A 45 -3.91 -15.98 -4.16
CA ALA A 45 -3.31 -16.83 -3.13
C ALA A 45 -4.07 -16.80 -1.81
N GLN A 46 -4.20 -17.96 -1.17
CA GLN A 46 -4.75 -18.07 0.19
C GLN A 46 -3.83 -17.39 1.22
N ARG A 47 -2.51 -17.57 1.07
CA ARG A 47 -1.46 -16.97 1.90
C ARG A 47 -0.31 -16.50 1.01
N PHE A 48 0.36 -15.41 1.39
CA PHE A 48 1.48 -14.84 0.64
C PHE A 48 2.47 -14.15 1.59
N THR A 49 3.66 -13.83 1.07
CA THR A 49 4.73 -13.17 1.84
C THR A 49 5.14 -11.88 1.15
N VAL A 50 5.28 -10.81 1.91
CA VAL A 50 5.90 -9.57 1.47
C VAL A 50 7.41 -9.70 1.68
N VAL A 51 8.19 -9.45 0.63
CA VAL A 51 9.66 -9.38 0.72
C VAL A 51 10.05 -7.92 0.61
N THR A 52 10.69 -7.38 1.65
CA THR A 52 11.16 -6.00 1.71
C THR A 52 12.69 -5.93 1.80
N THR A 53 13.25 -4.75 1.57
CA THR A 53 14.71 -4.58 1.37
C THR A 53 15.49 -4.54 2.68
N THR A 54 14.91 -4.01 3.75
CA THR A 54 15.61 -3.82 5.04
C THR A 54 14.77 -4.34 6.21
N GLU A 55 15.43 -4.85 7.25
CA GLU A 55 14.77 -5.29 8.48
C GLU A 55 13.94 -4.17 9.13
N ARG A 56 14.40 -2.92 9.03
CA ARG A 56 13.69 -1.75 9.57
C ARG A 56 12.32 -1.55 8.91
N SER A 57 12.18 -1.89 7.63
CA SER A 57 10.92 -1.77 6.89
C SER A 57 9.89 -2.83 7.33
N ARG A 58 10.28 -3.86 8.08
CA ARG A 58 9.35 -4.91 8.53
C ARG A 58 8.22 -4.34 9.40
N VAL A 59 8.56 -3.52 10.40
CA VAL A 59 7.59 -2.94 11.35
C VAL A 59 6.50 -2.09 10.67
N PRO A 60 6.82 -1.10 9.81
CA PRO A 60 5.78 -0.32 9.13
C PRO A 60 4.95 -1.18 8.17
N VAL A 61 5.57 -2.13 7.47
CA VAL A 61 4.84 -3.01 6.54
C VAL A 61 3.90 -3.96 7.27
N GLU A 62 4.29 -4.50 8.43
CA GLU A 62 3.40 -5.28 9.30
C GLU A 62 2.17 -4.47 9.72
N ALA A 63 2.36 -3.19 10.10
CA ALA A 63 1.26 -2.31 10.44
C ALA A 63 0.31 -2.07 9.25
N LEU A 64 0.84 -1.91 8.04
CA LEU A 64 0.03 -1.78 6.82
C LEU A 64 -0.73 -3.08 6.50
N VAL A 65 -0.10 -4.24 6.62
CA VAL A 65 -0.76 -5.54 6.46
C VAL A 65 -1.95 -5.71 7.41
N GLN A 66 -1.81 -5.27 8.67
CA GLN A 66 -2.92 -5.25 9.63
C GLN A 66 -4.00 -4.28 9.20
N ARG A 67 -3.61 -3.03 8.87
CA ARG A 67 -4.53 -1.96 8.45
C ARG A 67 -5.38 -2.35 7.23
N TYR A 68 -4.78 -3.03 6.26
CA TYR A 68 -5.46 -3.48 5.03
C TYR A 68 -6.13 -4.85 5.18
N GLY A 69 -6.26 -5.37 6.41
CA GLY A 69 -7.05 -6.58 6.69
C GLY A 69 -6.41 -7.88 6.24
N MET A 70 -5.10 -7.90 6.00
CA MET A 70 -4.37 -9.06 5.47
C MET A 70 -3.54 -9.81 6.53
N ALA A 71 -3.68 -9.46 7.81
CA ALA A 71 -2.99 -10.08 8.95
C ALA A 71 -2.97 -11.62 8.96
N GLY A 72 -4.09 -12.26 8.61
CA GLY A 72 -4.20 -13.73 8.58
C GLY A 72 -3.63 -14.38 7.31
N ARG A 73 -3.35 -13.58 6.28
CA ARG A 73 -3.03 -14.04 4.92
C ARG A 73 -1.59 -13.69 4.50
N ALA A 74 -1.10 -12.52 4.92
CA ALA A 74 0.23 -12.03 4.58
C ALA A 74 1.22 -12.28 5.74
N ARG A 75 2.42 -12.73 5.40
CA ARG A 75 3.61 -12.64 6.26
C ARG A 75 4.49 -11.50 5.76
N VAL A 76 5.20 -10.84 6.66
CA VAL A 76 6.19 -9.80 6.37
C VAL A 76 7.53 -10.25 6.89
#